data_AF-A0A354TKR4-F1
#
_entry.id   AF-A0A354TKR4-F1
#
_cell.length_a   1.000
_cell.length_b   1.000
_cell.length_c   1.000
_cell.angle_alpha   90.00
_cell.angle_beta   90.00
_cell.angle_gamma   90.00
#
_symmetry.space_group_name_H-M   'P 1'
#
loop_
_entity.id
_entity.type
_entity.pdbx_description
1 polymer ?
#
loop_
_entity_poly.entity_id
_entity_poly.type
_entity_poly.pdbx_seq_one_letter_code
_entity_poly.pdbx_strand_id
1 'polypeptide(L)'
;MEAGGRQRGAHLLPRHPRQPLRQARQALRRLPAHLAEVVPVRARHREEVCETGRGLPAPQLRPPRLLHAPERRLPPLHVPGHEDRHAHVPLRARHDRRHPRRCAARAVCSGREKEIMKHRLPTITILDIPIVRATEAEAMEEIRRLTEQPEPALVIYVNAHTLELTTRDPAYRQTVQEAAIVMNDGIGVSMAAKIVGKESFPANLNGTDLTPLILKLAAERGWRVFLLGAQPGVAEKAAAKFVSQNPTLVISGTNSGYFKAEELEGVIQKIREARTDVLIVGMGNPVQEQWLARHQAQTGAKLGVGVGAFLDFSAGVFPRAPLWMQKMKIEWLYRMTREPKRLWKRYLIEAPVFLAHVALDVWKKKRRAKPASPQ
;
A
#
# COMPACT_ATOMS: atom_id res chain seq x y z
N MET A 1 84.25 -10.73 -15.64
CA MET A 1 82.90 -11.33 -15.72
C MET A 1 82.18 -10.94 -14.43
N GLU A 2 81.62 -9.73 -14.43
CA GLU A 2 80.16 -9.43 -14.40
C GLU A 2 79.57 -9.61 -12.99
N ALA A 3 79.38 -8.52 -12.23
CA ALA A 3 78.15 -7.69 -12.14
C ALA A 3 77.01 -8.42 -11.38
N GLY A 4 76.29 -7.89 -10.38
CA GLY A 4 76.12 -6.63 -9.66
C GLY A 4 75.18 -6.93 -8.46
N GLY A 5 75.28 -6.28 -7.30
CA GLY A 5 74.59 -5.03 -6.99
C GLY A 5 73.05 -5.14 -6.87
N ARG A 6 72.50 -5.15 -5.64
CA ARG A 6 71.14 -4.65 -5.23
C ARG A 6 70.96 -4.82 -3.71
N GLN A 7 71.27 -3.81 -2.89
CA GLN A 7 70.41 -2.71 -2.41
C GLN A 7 69.11 -3.14 -1.71
N ARG A 8 69.06 -2.78 -0.42
CA ARG A 8 67.91 -2.77 0.49
C ARG A 8 66.87 -1.76 0.00
N GLY A 9 65.63 -2.18 -0.16
CA GLY A 9 64.49 -1.31 -0.48
C GLY A 9 63.33 -1.56 0.49
N ALA A 10 63.06 -0.57 1.34
CA ALA A 10 61.90 -0.53 2.21
C ALA A 10 60.61 -0.43 1.37
N HIS A 11 59.71 -1.40 1.50
CA HIS A 11 58.38 -1.30 0.89
C HIS A 11 57.46 -0.43 1.76
N LEU A 12 57.40 0.85 1.38
CA LEU A 12 56.36 1.79 1.74
C LEU A 12 55.00 1.33 1.18
N LEU A 13 54.01 1.22 2.07
CA LEU A 13 52.60 1.06 1.75
C LEU A 13 52.09 2.24 0.89
N PRO A 14 51.39 2.02 -0.24
CA PRO A 14 50.67 3.09 -0.90
C PRO A 14 49.37 3.40 -0.14
N ARG A 15 49.26 4.66 0.29
CA ARG A 15 48.07 5.28 0.87
C ARG A 15 46.91 5.29 -0.14
N HIS A 16 45.70 5.00 0.35
CA HIS A 16 44.42 5.17 -0.34
C HIS A 16 44.28 6.51 -1.09
N PRO A 17 43.77 6.55 -2.35
CA PRO A 17 43.34 7.79 -2.96
C PRO A 17 41.90 8.14 -2.56
N ARG A 18 41.73 8.97 -1.52
CA ARG A 18 40.48 9.69 -1.19
C ARG A 18 40.27 10.91 -2.11
N GLN A 19 40.32 10.74 -3.44
CA GLN A 19 40.24 11.85 -4.40
C GLN A 19 39.10 11.89 -5.44
N PRO A 20 38.22 10.88 -5.64
CA PRO A 20 37.07 11.06 -6.56
C PRO A 20 35.95 11.95 -5.98
N LEU A 21 35.82 12.02 -4.65
CA LEU A 21 34.67 12.65 -3.98
C LEU A 21 34.73 14.19 -3.88
N ARG A 22 35.93 14.79 -3.95
CA ARG A 22 36.07 16.27 -3.94
C ARG A 22 35.75 16.88 -5.31
N GLN A 23 36.11 16.20 -6.40
CA GLN A 23 35.81 16.67 -7.77
C GLN A 23 34.30 16.52 -8.10
N ALA A 24 33.65 15.44 -7.64
CA ALA A 24 32.19 15.30 -7.76
C ALA A 24 31.40 16.39 -7.00
N ARG A 25 31.91 16.83 -5.83
CA ARG A 25 31.29 17.93 -5.06
C ARG A 25 31.45 19.31 -5.70
N GLN A 26 32.52 19.55 -6.45
CA GLN A 26 32.71 20.81 -7.19
C GLN A 26 31.86 20.87 -8.47
N ALA A 27 31.63 19.73 -9.14
CA ALA A 27 30.75 19.65 -10.31
C ALA A 27 29.28 19.93 -9.97
N LEU A 28 28.81 19.49 -8.80
CA LEU A 28 27.44 19.73 -8.31
C LEU A 28 27.14 21.20 -7.94
N ARG A 29 28.17 22.06 -7.81
CA ARG A 29 27.99 23.50 -7.50
C ARG A 29 27.82 24.39 -8.74
N ARG A 30 27.89 23.82 -9.95
CA ARG A 30 27.77 24.56 -11.22
C ARG A 30 26.46 24.31 -11.98
N LEU A 31 25.48 23.69 -11.33
CA LEU A 31 24.15 23.50 -11.93
C LEU A 31 23.32 24.79 -11.79
N PRO A 32 22.68 25.28 -12.87
CA PRO A 32 21.85 26.48 -12.83
C PRO A 32 20.61 26.28 -11.93
N ALA A 33 20.24 27.34 -11.19
CA ALA A 33 19.30 27.33 -10.07
C ALA A 33 17.82 27.07 -10.40
N HIS A 34 17.46 26.63 -11.62
CA HIS A 34 16.06 26.42 -12.03
C HIS A 34 15.60 24.95 -12.00
N LEU A 35 16.39 24.04 -11.41
CA LEU A 35 16.09 22.59 -11.34
C LEU A 35 15.98 22.04 -9.92
N ALA A 36 15.83 22.90 -8.92
CA ALA A 36 15.71 22.51 -7.52
C ALA A 36 14.41 23.02 -6.89
N GLU A 37 13.28 22.47 -7.31
CA GLU A 37 12.06 22.52 -6.49
C GLU A 37 11.08 21.45 -7.01
N VAL A 38 10.99 20.32 -6.31
CA VAL A 38 9.76 19.69 -5.78
C VAL A 38 10.21 18.63 -4.75
N VAL A 39 9.52 18.58 -3.59
CA VAL A 39 9.51 17.57 -2.49
C VAL A 39 10.43 17.88 -1.27
N PRO A 40 10.00 17.69 0.00
CA PRO A 40 8.67 17.67 0.62
C PRO A 40 8.49 18.69 1.78
N VAL A 41 7.22 18.90 2.15
CA VAL A 41 6.77 19.65 3.33
C VAL A 41 7.38 19.09 4.62
N ARG A 42 8.24 19.88 5.27
CA ARG A 42 8.57 19.76 6.70
C ARG A 42 7.68 20.72 7.46
N ALA A 43 6.77 20.19 8.29
CA ALA A 43 6.08 20.99 9.28
C ALA A 43 7.10 21.52 10.31
N ARG A 44 7.26 22.83 10.38
CA ARG A 44 7.78 23.52 11.57
C ARG A 44 6.63 24.34 12.15
N HIS A 45 6.22 23.96 13.35
CA HIS A 45 5.43 24.83 14.22
C HIS A 45 6.19 26.13 14.46
N ARG A 46 5.51 27.25 14.21
CA ARG A 46 5.72 28.49 14.96
C ARG A 46 4.39 29.22 15.03
N GLU A 47 4.02 29.53 16.27
CA GLU A 47 2.87 30.32 16.68
C GLU A 47 2.98 31.77 16.20
N GLU A 48 1.85 32.48 16.33
CA GLU A 48 1.71 33.94 16.49
C GLU A 48 1.71 34.81 15.22
N VAL A 49 0.54 35.34 14.81
CA VAL A 49 -0.15 36.54 15.36
C VAL A 49 -1.32 36.91 14.42
N CYS A 50 -2.48 37.21 15.01
CA CYS A 50 -3.62 37.87 14.37
C CYS A 50 -3.28 39.28 13.90
N GLU A 51 -3.66 39.66 12.68
CA GLU A 51 -4.02 41.05 12.41
C GLU A 51 -5.07 41.16 11.29
N THR A 52 -6.02 42.05 11.57
CA THR A 52 -7.27 42.35 10.88
C THR A 52 -7.09 43.05 9.53
N GLY A 53 -8.00 42.83 8.57
CA GLY A 53 -8.13 43.75 7.43
C GLY A 53 -9.14 43.35 6.36
N ARG A 54 -10.36 43.93 6.44
CA ARG A 54 -11.27 44.42 5.36
C ARG A 54 -11.14 43.71 4.00
N GLY A 55 -12.10 42.92 3.51
CA GLY A 55 -13.48 43.31 3.19
C GLY A 55 -13.60 43.73 1.72
N LEU A 56 -14.34 42.97 0.90
CA LEU A 56 -15.15 43.38 -0.28
C LEU A 56 -15.88 42.12 -0.86
N PRO A 57 -17.07 42.25 -1.49
CA PRO A 57 -18.14 41.26 -1.40
C PRO A 57 -18.26 40.29 -2.59
N ALA A 58 -18.88 39.14 -2.33
CA ALA A 58 -19.21 38.10 -3.29
C ALA A 58 -20.38 38.48 -4.23
N PRO A 59 -20.35 38.11 -5.52
CA PRO A 59 -21.48 38.30 -6.41
C PRO A 59 -22.59 37.26 -6.18
N GLN A 60 -23.81 37.75 -5.99
CA GLN A 60 -25.03 36.95 -5.84
C GLN A 60 -25.41 36.27 -7.16
N LEU A 61 -25.41 34.94 -7.18
CA LEU A 61 -26.03 34.14 -8.23
C LEU A 61 -27.46 33.77 -7.82
N ARG A 62 -28.43 34.24 -8.60
CA ARG A 62 -29.86 33.87 -8.46
C ARG A 62 -30.07 32.40 -8.84
N PRO A 63 -30.86 31.62 -8.09
CA PRO A 63 -31.25 30.28 -8.52
C PRO A 63 -32.31 30.34 -9.63
N PRO A 64 -32.29 29.40 -10.61
CA PRO A 64 -33.33 29.30 -11.62
C PRO A 64 -34.65 28.75 -11.04
N ARG A 65 -35.76 29.29 -11.56
CA ARG A 65 -37.15 28.93 -11.25
C ARG A 65 -37.40 27.43 -11.49
N LEU A 66 -37.79 26.71 -10.45
CA LEU A 66 -38.38 25.37 -10.56
C LEU A 66 -39.84 25.50 -10.99
N LEU A 67 -40.16 24.94 -12.16
CA LEU A 67 -41.53 24.74 -12.64
C LEU A 67 -42.23 23.70 -11.75
N HIS A 68 -43.42 24.06 -11.28
CA HIS A 68 -44.34 23.17 -10.56
C HIS A 68 -44.70 21.95 -11.41
N ALA A 69 -44.45 20.75 -10.89
CA ALA A 69 -45.09 19.52 -11.34
C ALA A 69 -46.29 19.21 -10.43
N PRO A 70 -47.44 18.74 -10.96
CA PRO A 70 -48.66 18.59 -10.19
C PRO A 70 -48.61 17.36 -9.26
N GLU A 71 -49.06 17.56 -8.03
CA GLU A 71 -49.26 16.52 -7.00
C GLU A 71 -50.22 15.43 -7.50
N ARG A 72 -49.74 14.18 -7.57
CA ARG A 72 -50.61 13.01 -7.67
C ARG A 72 -50.95 12.53 -6.27
N ARG A 73 -52.22 12.69 -5.87
CA ARG A 73 -52.82 12.08 -4.68
C ARG A 73 -52.81 10.55 -4.83
N LEU A 74 -52.22 9.85 -3.86
CA LEU A 74 -52.39 8.41 -3.65
C LEU A 74 -53.56 8.19 -2.66
N PRO A 75 -54.46 7.20 -2.89
CA PRO A 75 -55.56 6.89 -1.98
C PRO A 75 -55.09 6.05 -0.76
N PRO A 76 -55.84 6.06 0.36
CA PRO A 76 -55.42 5.41 1.60
C PRO A 76 -55.60 3.88 1.53
N LEU A 77 -54.59 3.15 2.00
CA LEU A 77 -54.65 1.71 2.21
C LEU A 77 -55.34 1.38 3.53
N HIS A 78 -56.39 0.58 3.40
CA HIS A 78 -57.21 0.00 4.47
C HIS A 78 -56.46 -1.17 5.13
N VAL A 79 -56.41 -1.21 6.47
CA VAL A 79 -55.91 -2.36 7.24
C VAL A 79 -57.03 -2.84 8.17
N PRO A 80 -57.53 -4.08 8.04
CA PRO A 80 -58.45 -4.64 9.03
C PRO A 80 -57.67 -5.23 10.22
N GLY A 81 -58.20 -4.99 11.42
CA GLY A 81 -57.67 -5.53 12.68
C GLY A 81 -57.95 -7.02 12.87
N HIS A 82 -57.18 -7.64 13.77
CA HIS A 82 -57.61 -8.85 14.45
C HIS A 82 -56.98 -8.94 15.85
N GLU A 83 -57.81 -9.42 16.76
CA GLU A 83 -57.76 -9.38 18.21
C GLU A 83 -56.69 -10.26 18.90
N ASP A 84 -56.31 -9.77 20.09
CA ASP A 84 -56.00 -10.44 21.35
C ASP A 84 -55.88 -11.98 21.39
N ARG A 85 -54.73 -12.46 21.89
CA ARG A 85 -54.64 -13.49 22.96
C ARG A 85 -53.33 -13.32 23.76
N HIS A 86 -53.43 -12.75 24.95
CA HIS A 86 -52.39 -12.84 25.98
C HIS A 86 -52.57 -14.10 26.82
N ALA A 87 -51.55 -14.96 26.84
CA ALA A 87 -51.46 -16.10 27.74
C ALA A 87 -50.42 -15.84 28.84
N HIS A 88 -50.81 -16.20 30.06
CA HIS A 88 -50.09 -16.14 31.33
C HIS A 88 -48.68 -16.74 31.33
N VAL A 89 -47.76 -16.11 32.08
CA VAL A 89 -46.64 -16.80 32.78
C VAL A 89 -46.41 -16.13 34.15
N PRO A 90 -46.28 -16.88 35.27
CA PRO A 90 -46.22 -16.33 36.62
C PRO A 90 -44.79 -16.10 37.16
N LEU A 91 -44.73 -15.34 38.26
CA LEU A 91 -43.56 -14.95 39.05
C LEU A 91 -43.14 -15.99 40.13
N ARG A 92 -41.85 -15.87 40.53
CA ARG A 92 -41.11 -16.46 41.70
C ARG A 92 -40.38 -17.79 41.39
N ALA A 93 -39.16 -18.10 41.87
CA ALA A 93 -38.45 -17.68 43.08
C ALA A 93 -36.93 -18.06 43.07
N ARG A 94 -36.16 -17.35 43.92
CA ARG A 94 -35.01 -17.78 44.76
C ARG A 94 -33.59 -17.98 44.18
N HIS A 95 -32.70 -17.14 44.76
CA HIS A 95 -31.34 -17.37 45.25
C HIS A 95 -30.60 -18.66 44.86
N ASP A 96 -29.44 -18.50 44.21
CA ASP A 96 -28.21 -19.11 44.72
C ASP A 96 -27.01 -18.15 44.55
N ARG A 97 -26.27 -17.97 45.65
CA ARG A 97 -25.05 -17.16 45.74
C ARG A 97 -23.88 -18.14 45.65
N ARG A 98 -23.13 -18.14 44.54
CA ARG A 98 -21.78 -18.72 44.52
C ARG A 98 -20.81 -17.81 43.75
N HIS A 99 -19.88 -17.24 44.50
CA HIS A 99 -18.66 -16.59 44.01
C HIS A 99 -17.86 -17.51 43.09
N PRO A 100 -17.20 -16.94 42.07
CA PRO A 100 -15.88 -17.41 41.68
C PRO A 100 -14.82 -16.37 42.03
N ARG A 101 -13.81 -16.85 42.73
CA ARG A 101 -12.57 -16.18 43.11
C ARG A 101 -11.89 -15.59 41.87
N ARG A 102 -11.48 -14.31 41.97
CA ARG A 102 -10.49 -13.70 41.10
C ARG A 102 -9.16 -14.44 41.29
N CYS A 103 -8.68 -15.13 40.26
CA CYS A 103 -7.25 -15.42 40.11
C CYS A 103 -6.73 -14.63 38.91
N ALA A 104 -5.84 -13.69 39.20
CA ALA A 104 -5.13 -12.85 38.26
C ALA A 104 -4.12 -13.69 37.48
N ALA A 105 -4.43 -13.99 36.22
CA ALA A 105 -3.48 -14.58 35.26
C ALA A 105 -3.82 -14.13 33.83
N ARG A 106 -3.98 -12.82 33.61
CA ARG A 106 -4.43 -12.31 32.30
C ARG A 106 -3.66 -11.11 31.73
N ALA A 107 -2.45 -10.84 32.21
CA ALA A 107 -1.72 -9.63 31.81
C ALA A 107 -0.40 -9.85 31.03
N VAL A 108 0.01 -11.08 30.71
CA VAL A 108 1.32 -11.31 30.03
C VAL A 108 1.21 -12.06 28.68
N CYS A 109 0.06 -12.64 28.33
CA CYS A 109 -0.08 -13.36 27.05
C CYS A 109 -0.48 -12.50 25.83
N SER A 110 -0.87 -11.24 26.01
CA SER A 110 -1.50 -10.46 24.92
C SER A 110 -0.53 -9.93 23.86
N GLY A 111 0.78 -9.87 24.14
CA GLY A 111 1.79 -9.40 23.17
C GLY A 111 2.19 -10.48 22.17
N ARG A 112 2.44 -11.70 22.66
CA ARG A 112 2.93 -12.82 21.83
C ARG A 112 1.83 -13.43 20.96
N GLU A 113 0.59 -13.48 21.44
CA GLU A 113 -0.56 -13.95 20.62
C GLU A 113 -0.92 -12.98 19.50
N LYS A 114 -0.80 -11.67 19.72
CA LYS A 114 -0.95 -10.67 18.66
C LYS A 114 0.13 -10.76 17.58
N GLU A 115 1.34 -11.14 17.97
CA GLU A 115 2.46 -11.33 17.04
C GLU A 115 2.34 -12.65 16.25
N ILE A 116 1.81 -13.70 16.87
CA ILE A 116 1.59 -15.03 16.27
C ILE A 116 0.34 -15.06 15.35
N MET A 117 -0.66 -14.21 15.57
CA MET A 117 -1.87 -14.13 14.75
C MET A 117 -1.78 -13.21 13.53
N LYS A 118 -0.66 -12.51 13.33
CA LYS A 118 -0.56 -11.47 12.29
C LYS A 118 -0.61 -12.03 10.87
N HIS A 119 -0.18 -13.28 10.64
CA HIS A 119 -0.24 -13.93 9.33
C HIS A 119 -0.54 -15.43 9.46
N ARG A 120 -1.75 -15.88 9.05
CA ARG A 120 -2.06 -17.31 8.92
C ARG A 120 -1.35 -17.96 7.73
N LEU A 121 -0.98 -17.18 6.73
CA LEU A 121 -0.27 -17.66 5.55
C LEU A 121 1.24 -17.77 5.86
N PRO A 122 1.92 -18.82 5.37
CA PRO A 122 3.37 -18.91 5.49
C PRO A 122 4.03 -17.73 4.77
N THR A 123 5.20 -17.30 5.23
CA THR A 123 5.91 -16.15 4.66
C THR A 123 7.37 -16.48 4.32
N ILE A 124 7.90 -15.81 3.32
CA ILE A 124 9.34 -15.74 3.03
C ILE A 124 9.81 -14.35 3.47
N THR A 125 10.78 -14.32 4.39
CA THR A 125 11.33 -13.04 4.87
C THR A 125 12.46 -12.56 3.97
N ILE A 126 12.28 -11.41 3.31
CA ILE A 126 13.30 -10.78 2.46
C ILE A 126 13.58 -9.38 3.01
N LEU A 127 14.84 -9.11 3.38
CA LEU A 127 15.24 -7.83 4.01
C LEU A 127 14.41 -7.46 5.26
N ASP A 128 14.05 -8.47 6.05
CA ASP A 128 13.16 -8.42 7.22
C ASP A 128 11.73 -7.95 6.93
N ILE A 129 11.30 -8.08 5.68
CA ILE A 129 9.91 -7.94 5.26
C ILE A 129 9.32 -9.35 5.10
N PRO A 130 8.28 -9.72 5.86
CA PRO A 130 7.58 -10.99 5.68
C PRO A 130 6.66 -10.90 4.45
N ILE A 131 6.98 -11.63 3.39
CA ILE A 131 6.19 -11.67 2.14
C ILE A 131 5.41 -12.98 2.09
N VAL A 132 4.11 -12.92 1.86
CA VAL A 132 3.27 -14.13 1.87
C VAL A 132 3.68 -15.12 0.78
N ARG A 133 3.70 -16.39 1.15
CA ARG A 133 3.95 -17.53 0.28
C ARG A 133 2.65 -18.29 0.06
N ALA A 134 1.81 -17.76 -0.81
CA ALA A 134 0.46 -18.26 -1.02
C ALA A 134 0.14 -18.40 -2.52
N THR A 135 -0.73 -19.34 -2.83
CA THR A 135 -1.43 -19.41 -4.12
C THR A 135 -2.40 -18.24 -4.24
N GLU A 136 -2.89 -18.00 -5.46
CA GLU A 136 -3.91 -16.97 -5.70
C GLU A 136 -5.17 -17.21 -4.86
N ALA A 137 -5.65 -18.46 -4.78
CA ALA A 137 -6.84 -18.82 -4.01
C ALA A 137 -6.67 -18.54 -2.52
N GLU A 138 -5.54 -18.92 -1.94
CA GLU A 138 -5.22 -18.65 -0.52
C GLU A 138 -5.12 -17.15 -0.24
N ALA A 139 -4.51 -16.37 -1.15
CA ALA A 139 -4.42 -14.92 -1.01
C ALA A 139 -5.80 -14.24 -1.06
N MET A 140 -6.67 -14.68 -1.98
CA MET A 140 -8.03 -14.14 -2.12
C MET A 140 -8.91 -14.48 -0.92
N GLU A 141 -8.78 -15.70 -0.38
CA GLU A 141 -9.50 -16.11 0.83
C GLU A 141 -9.06 -15.29 2.05
N GLU A 142 -7.77 -14.98 2.16
CA GLU A 142 -7.27 -14.12 3.24
C GLU A 142 -7.73 -12.66 3.08
N ILE A 143 -7.74 -12.12 1.86
CA ILE A 143 -8.32 -10.79 1.58
C ILE A 143 -9.79 -10.75 1.98
N ARG A 144 -10.55 -11.80 1.63
CA ARG A 144 -11.96 -11.92 1.99
C ARG A 144 -12.16 -11.85 3.48
N ARG A 145 -11.44 -12.70 4.22
CA ARG A 145 -11.46 -12.76 5.69
C ARG A 145 -11.10 -11.42 6.33
N LEU A 146 -10.03 -10.78 5.85
CA LEU A 146 -9.57 -9.48 6.36
C LEU A 146 -10.60 -8.38 6.13
N THR A 147 -11.28 -8.39 5.00
CA THR A 147 -12.30 -7.37 4.68
C THR A 147 -13.59 -7.54 5.50
N GLU A 148 -13.89 -8.77 5.92
CA GLU A 148 -15.04 -9.08 6.80
C GLU A 148 -14.78 -8.73 8.28
N GLN A 149 -13.55 -8.42 8.65
CA GLN A 149 -13.18 -8.05 10.01
C GLN A 149 -13.39 -6.55 10.28
N PRO A 150 -13.64 -6.16 11.54
CA PRO A 150 -13.84 -4.76 11.87
C PRO A 150 -12.56 -3.93 11.71
N GLU A 151 -11.38 -4.53 11.87
CA GLU A 151 -10.08 -3.87 11.75
C GLU A 151 -9.71 -3.56 10.30
N PRO A 152 -9.14 -2.36 10.01
CA PRO A 152 -8.65 -2.04 8.69
C PRO A 152 -7.43 -2.90 8.32
N ALA A 153 -7.46 -3.49 7.14
CA ALA A 153 -6.39 -4.30 6.56
C ALA A 153 -5.75 -3.58 5.37
N LEU A 154 -4.42 -3.50 5.39
CA LEU A 154 -3.61 -2.95 4.30
C LEU A 154 -2.94 -4.08 3.51
N VAL A 155 -3.19 -4.11 2.20
CA VAL A 155 -2.57 -4.99 1.21
C VAL A 155 -1.51 -4.21 0.43
N ILE A 156 -0.28 -4.74 0.40
CA ILE A 156 0.84 -4.14 -0.34
C ILE A 156 1.41 -5.16 -1.32
N TYR A 157 1.56 -4.76 -2.58
CA TYR A 157 2.35 -5.50 -3.57
C TYR A 157 3.79 -5.01 -3.53
N VAL A 158 4.72 -5.87 -3.15
CA VAL A 158 6.15 -5.55 -3.12
C VAL A 158 6.87 -6.11 -4.33
N ASN A 159 7.69 -5.28 -4.97
CA ASN A 159 8.62 -5.65 -6.02
C ASN A 159 10.06 -5.24 -5.63
N ALA A 160 11.03 -5.47 -6.51
CA ALA A 160 12.44 -5.15 -6.23
C ALA A 160 12.66 -3.68 -5.81
N HIS A 161 11.92 -2.74 -6.40
CA HIS A 161 12.04 -1.32 -6.08
C HIS A 161 11.47 -0.98 -4.70
N THR A 162 10.27 -1.47 -4.38
CA THR A 162 9.67 -1.20 -3.07
C THR A 162 10.49 -1.83 -1.96
N LEU A 163 11.04 -3.04 -2.17
CA LEU A 163 11.95 -3.66 -1.21
C LEU A 163 13.28 -2.89 -1.08
N GLU A 164 13.82 -2.33 -2.16
CA GLU A 164 14.98 -1.44 -2.05
C GLU A 164 14.64 -0.16 -1.27
N LEU A 165 13.43 0.40 -1.46
CA LEU A 165 12.98 1.56 -0.69
C LEU A 165 12.94 1.27 0.82
N THR A 166 12.56 0.06 1.26
CA THR A 166 12.56 -0.28 2.70
C THR A 166 13.96 -0.32 3.31
N THR A 167 15.02 -0.35 2.50
CA THR A 167 16.41 -0.24 3.01
C THR A 167 16.85 1.22 3.22
N ARG A 168 16.19 2.17 2.55
CA ARG A 168 16.58 3.60 2.52
C ARG A 168 15.62 4.49 3.31
N ASP A 169 14.36 4.09 3.44
CA ASP A 169 13.31 4.82 4.15
C ASP A 169 12.76 3.97 5.31
N PRO A 170 13.17 4.27 6.57
CA PRO A 170 12.67 3.57 7.75
C PRO A 170 11.16 3.70 7.96
N ALA A 171 10.55 4.84 7.59
CA ALA A 171 9.11 5.04 7.75
C ALA A 171 8.34 4.16 6.75
N TYR A 172 8.80 4.07 5.51
CA TYR A 172 8.23 3.15 4.53
C TYR A 172 8.43 1.69 4.95
N ARG A 173 9.61 1.34 5.47
CA ARG A 173 9.87 0.00 6.00
C ARG A 173 8.86 -0.39 7.08
N GLN A 174 8.62 0.50 8.03
CA GLN A 174 7.63 0.28 9.09
C GLN A 174 6.23 0.07 8.49
N THR A 175 5.80 0.93 7.57
CA THR A 175 4.53 0.77 6.85
C THR A 175 4.39 -0.62 6.21
N VAL A 176 5.44 -1.11 5.56
CA VAL A 176 5.41 -2.43 4.90
C VAL A 176 5.40 -3.57 5.92
N GLN A 177 6.15 -3.46 7.03
CA GLN A 177 6.14 -4.47 8.11
C GLN A 177 4.82 -4.51 8.90
N GLU A 178 4.11 -3.40 8.94
CA GLU A 178 2.84 -3.28 9.66
C GLU A 178 1.63 -3.69 8.83
N ALA A 179 1.77 -3.79 7.51
CA ALA A 179 0.70 -4.19 6.61
C ALA A 179 0.10 -5.57 6.99
N ALA A 180 -1.20 -5.72 6.75
CA ALA A 180 -1.91 -6.96 7.03
C ALA A 180 -1.43 -8.10 6.10
N ILE A 181 -1.13 -7.77 4.84
CA ILE A 181 -0.62 -8.72 3.86
C ILE A 181 0.36 -8.03 2.89
N VAL A 182 1.50 -8.67 2.68
CA VAL A 182 2.55 -8.22 1.77
C VAL A 182 2.74 -9.28 0.69
N MET A 183 2.39 -8.97 -0.55
CA MET A 183 2.35 -9.90 -1.68
C MET A 183 3.53 -9.70 -2.62
N ASN A 184 4.02 -10.79 -3.22
CA ASN A 184 5.12 -10.75 -4.16
C ASN A 184 4.69 -10.29 -5.56
N ASP A 185 5.35 -9.25 -6.07
CA ASP A 185 5.16 -8.73 -7.41
C ASP A 185 6.46 -8.83 -8.23
N GLY A 186 6.44 -9.72 -9.20
CA GLY A 186 7.42 -9.79 -10.28
C GLY A 186 8.67 -10.65 -10.01
N ILE A 187 9.50 -10.73 -11.04
CA ILE A 187 10.63 -11.66 -11.08
C ILE A 187 11.74 -11.32 -10.07
N GLY A 188 11.96 -10.04 -9.76
CA GLY A 188 13.00 -9.63 -8.82
C GLY A 188 12.80 -10.21 -7.42
N VAL A 189 11.55 -10.22 -6.94
CA VAL A 189 11.21 -10.81 -5.62
C VAL A 189 11.33 -12.33 -5.65
N SER A 190 10.92 -12.95 -6.77
CA SER A 190 11.11 -14.39 -6.98
C SER A 190 12.59 -14.80 -6.98
N MET A 191 13.47 -13.99 -7.57
CA MET A 191 14.91 -14.20 -7.54
C MET A 191 15.47 -14.04 -6.12
N ALA A 192 15.02 -13.02 -5.39
CA ALA A 192 15.43 -12.79 -4.00
C ALA A 192 15.04 -13.95 -3.08
N ALA A 193 13.84 -14.54 -3.23
CA ALA A 193 13.43 -15.73 -2.47
C ALA A 193 14.39 -16.92 -2.69
N LYS A 194 14.85 -17.13 -3.94
CA LYS A 194 15.85 -18.15 -4.24
C LYS A 194 17.19 -17.87 -3.56
N ILE A 195 17.60 -16.61 -3.44
CA ILE A 195 18.85 -16.22 -2.76
C ILE A 195 18.75 -16.46 -1.24
N VAL A 196 17.61 -16.14 -0.62
CA VAL A 196 17.42 -16.24 0.83
C VAL A 196 17.43 -17.70 1.31
N GLY A 197 16.71 -18.59 0.64
CA GLY A 197 16.51 -19.96 1.14
C GLY A 197 16.39 -21.03 0.06
N LYS A 198 16.70 -20.73 -1.21
CA LYS A 198 16.30 -21.56 -2.36
C LYS A 198 14.78 -21.78 -2.46
N GLU A 199 14.01 -20.88 -1.87
CA GLU A 199 12.56 -20.97 -1.86
C GLU A 199 11.96 -20.37 -3.13
N SER A 200 10.68 -20.69 -3.36
CA SER A 200 9.87 -20.11 -4.43
C SER A 200 8.47 -19.78 -3.94
N PHE A 201 7.92 -18.68 -4.46
CA PHE A 201 6.51 -18.38 -4.34
C PHE A 201 5.71 -19.31 -5.27
N PRO A 202 4.58 -19.88 -4.81
CA PRO A 202 3.76 -20.75 -5.64
C PRO A 202 3.01 -19.97 -6.73
N ALA A 203 2.76 -18.67 -6.54
CA ALA A 203 2.14 -17.79 -7.51
C ALA A 203 2.85 -16.42 -7.57
N ASN A 204 2.69 -15.69 -8.69
CA ASN A 204 3.07 -14.28 -8.78
C ASN A 204 1.87 -13.42 -8.39
N LEU A 205 1.75 -13.09 -7.10
CA LEU A 205 0.65 -12.34 -6.50
C LEU A 205 0.74 -10.83 -6.85
N ASN A 206 0.83 -10.53 -8.15
CA ASN A 206 1.00 -9.17 -8.63
C ASN A 206 -0.33 -8.40 -8.62
N GLY A 207 -0.24 -7.09 -8.44
CA GLY A 207 -1.42 -6.24 -8.37
C GLY A 207 -2.24 -6.17 -9.65
N THR A 208 -1.62 -6.33 -10.82
CA THR A 208 -2.33 -6.27 -12.10
C THR A 208 -3.28 -7.44 -12.35
N ASP A 209 -3.01 -8.59 -11.75
CA ASP A 209 -3.80 -9.81 -11.89
C ASP A 209 -4.71 -10.03 -10.67
N LEU A 210 -4.24 -9.71 -9.46
CA LEU A 210 -5.05 -9.84 -8.24
C LEU A 210 -6.11 -8.74 -8.07
N THR A 211 -5.82 -7.49 -8.44
CA THR A 211 -6.80 -6.40 -8.23
C THR A 211 -8.12 -6.66 -8.95
N PRO A 212 -8.16 -7.15 -10.22
CA PRO A 212 -9.40 -7.58 -10.86
C PRO A 212 -10.19 -8.63 -10.06
N LEU A 213 -9.51 -9.57 -9.40
CA LEU A 213 -10.16 -10.59 -8.56
C LEU A 213 -10.73 -9.99 -7.26
N ILE A 214 -10.04 -9.01 -6.67
CA ILE A 214 -10.57 -8.23 -5.54
C ILE A 214 -11.84 -7.47 -5.95
N LEU A 215 -11.86 -6.86 -7.14
CA LEU A 215 -13.05 -6.17 -7.64
C LEU A 215 -14.20 -7.15 -7.90
N LYS A 216 -13.92 -8.34 -8.44
CA LYS A 216 -14.93 -9.39 -8.60
C LYS A 216 -15.50 -9.84 -7.25
N LEU A 217 -14.64 -10.09 -6.27
CA LEU A 217 -15.06 -10.44 -4.91
C LEU A 217 -15.90 -9.31 -4.29
N ALA A 218 -15.52 -8.05 -4.49
CA ALA A 218 -16.31 -6.91 -4.03
C ALA A 218 -17.71 -6.89 -4.67
N ALA A 219 -17.82 -7.20 -5.96
CA ALA A 219 -19.09 -7.30 -6.66
C ALA A 219 -19.96 -8.47 -6.13
N GLU A 220 -19.34 -9.61 -5.80
CA GLU A 220 -20.02 -10.78 -5.22
C GLU A 220 -20.53 -10.51 -3.79
N ARG A 221 -19.77 -9.72 -3.00
CA ARG A 221 -20.13 -9.39 -1.60
C ARG A 221 -20.93 -8.10 -1.44
N GLY A 222 -21.14 -7.35 -2.52
CA GLY A 222 -21.79 -6.04 -2.48
C GLY A 222 -20.96 -4.97 -1.78
N TRP A 223 -19.63 -5.14 -1.71
CA TRP A 223 -18.73 -4.16 -1.13
C TRP A 223 -18.62 -2.91 -1.99
N ARG A 224 -18.58 -1.77 -1.32
CA ARG A 224 -18.48 -0.45 -1.90
C ARG A 224 -17.02 -0.11 -2.16
N VAL A 225 -16.65 0.00 -3.44
CA VAL A 225 -15.28 0.29 -3.86
C VAL A 225 -15.09 1.78 -4.10
N PHE A 226 -13.98 2.35 -3.64
CA PHE A 226 -13.57 3.71 -3.98
C PHE A 226 -12.21 3.69 -4.68
N LEU A 227 -12.07 4.48 -5.74
CA LEU A 227 -10.82 4.58 -6.49
C LEU A 227 -10.15 5.93 -6.23
N LEU A 228 -8.99 5.92 -5.59
CA LEU A 228 -8.18 7.10 -5.30
C LEU A 228 -6.85 7.02 -6.05
N GLY A 229 -6.54 7.98 -6.91
CA GLY A 229 -5.24 7.99 -7.57
C GLY A 229 -5.28 8.43 -9.02
N ALA A 230 -4.12 8.32 -9.66
CA ALA A 230 -3.88 8.74 -11.04
C ALA A 230 -4.26 10.21 -11.33
N GLN A 231 -4.07 10.63 -12.58
CA GLN A 231 -4.42 11.97 -13.04
C GLN A 231 -5.94 12.19 -13.02
N PRO A 232 -6.42 13.45 -12.97
CA PRO A 232 -7.85 13.75 -13.05
C PRO A 232 -8.52 13.07 -14.26
N GLY A 233 -9.67 12.41 -14.03
CA GLY A 233 -10.42 11.69 -15.06
C GLY A 233 -9.98 10.23 -15.27
N VAL A 234 -8.83 9.79 -14.75
CA VAL A 234 -8.35 8.41 -14.93
C VAL A 234 -9.10 7.43 -14.04
N ALA A 235 -9.33 7.77 -12.77
CA ALA A 235 -10.08 6.93 -11.85
C ALA A 235 -11.53 6.74 -12.32
N GLU A 236 -12.16 7.78 -12.86
CA GLU A 236 -13.51 7.76 -13.42
C GLU A 236 -13.61 6.82 -14.64
N LYS A 237 -12.63 6.91 -15.55
CA LYS A 237 -12.55 6.00 -16.71
C LYS A 237 -12.34 4.55 -16.29
N ALA A 238 -11.48 4.31 -15.31
CA ALA A 238 -11.27 2.98 -14.75
C ALA A 238 -12.56 2.43 -14.11
N ALA A 239 -13.25 3.24 -13.31
CA ALA A 239 -14.55 2.89 -12.71
C ALA A 239 -15.57 2.49 -13.78
N ALA A 240 -15.75 3.29 -14.83
CA ALA A 240 -16.69 2.99 -15.91
C ALA A 240 -16.38 1.63 -16.57
N LYS A 241 -15.10 1.34 -16.81
CA LYS A 241 -14.68 0.04 -17.35
C LYS A 241 -14.97 -1.11 -16.38
N PHE A 242 -14.66 -0.95 -15.09
CA PHE A 242 -14.90 -2.01 -14.10
C PHE A 242 -16.39 -2.34 -13.95
N VAL A 243 -17.26 -1.33 -13.96
CA VAL A 243 -18.72 -1.52 -13.93
C VAL A 243 -19.21 -2.20 -15.21
N SER A 244 -18.67 -1.84 -16.38
CA SER A 244 -19.04 -2.51 -17.64
C SER A 244 -18.66 -4.00 -17.65
N GLN A 245 -17.59 -4.37 -16.94
CA GLN A 245 -17.12 -5.76 -16.83
C GLN A 245 -17.80 -6.54 -15.71
N ASN A 246 -18.29 -5.84 -14.67
CA ASN A 246 -18.94 -6.42 -13.51
C ASN A 246 -20.17 -5.57 -13.14
N PRO A 247 -21.36 -5.84 -13.72
CA PRO A 247 -22.54 -4.97 -13.55
C PRO A 247 -23.04 -4.85 -12.10
N THR A 248 -22.71 -5.79 -11.22
CA THR A 248 -23.07 -5.76 -9.79
C THR A 248 -22.04 -5.02 -8.92
N LEU A 249 -20.92 -4.57 -9.49
CA LEU A 249 -19.89 -3.85 -8.77
C LEU A 249 -20.37 -2.46 -8.37
N VAL A 250 -20.26 -2.14 -7.07
CA VAL A 250 -20.63 -0.82 -6.55
C VAL A 250 -19.40 0.07 -6.44
N ILE A 251 -19.24 1.01 -7.39
CA ILE A 251 -18.28 2.10 -7.24
C ILE A 251 -18.92 3.22 -6.41
N SER A 252 -18.46 3.37 -5.18
CA SER A 252 -18.93 4.37 -4.21
C SER A 252 -18.38 5.77 -4.46
N GLY A 253 -17.28 5.89 -5.20
CA GLY A 253 -16.73 7.18 -5.61
C GLY A 253 -15.35 7.06 -6.25
N THR A 254 -14.89 8.17 -6.80
CA THR A 254 -13.55 8.34 -7.38
C THR A 254 -12.94 9.66 -6.93
N ASN A 255 -11.60 9.69 -6.88
CA ASN A 255 -10.85 10.93 -6.71
C ASN A 255 -9.46 10.82 -7.33
N SER A 256 -8.95 11.91 -7.89
CA SER A 256 -7.56 11.96 -8.34
C SER A 256 -6.59 11.81 -7.16
N GLY A 257 -5.39 11.30 -7.43
CA GLY A 257 -4.29 11.29 -6.47
C GLY A 257 -3.55 12.63 -6.37
N TYR A 258 -3.86 13.59 -7.25
CA TYR A 258 -3.26 14.92 -7.26
C TYR A 258 -4.19 15.89 -6.55
N PHE A 259 -4.02 15.99 -5.23
CA PHE A 259 -4.69 16.96 -4.37
C PHE A 259 -3.66 17.61 -3.44
N LYS A 260 -3.91 18.84 -3.02
CA LYS A 260 -3.05 19.58 -2.10
C LYS A 260 -3.28 19.14 -0.66
N ALA A 261 -2.37 19.50 0.23
CA ALA A 261 -2.47 19.14 1.65
C ALA A 261 -3.75 19.68 2.30
N GLU A 262 -4.23 20.84 1.86
CA GLU A 262 -5.45 21.48 2.37
C GLU A 262 -6.72 20.72 1.96
N GLU A 263 -6.65 19.93 0.88
CA GLU A 263 -7.77 19.14 0.36
C GLU A 263 -7.86 17.74 1.01
N LEU A 264 -6.84 17.33 1.77
CA LEU A 264 -6.71 15.99 2.34
C LEU A 264 -7.93 15.59 3.18
N GLU A 265 -8.37 16.47 4.09
CA GLU A 265 -9.52 16.17 4.97
C GLU A 265 -10.81 16.02 4.15
N GLY A 266 -10.97 16.84 3.10
CA GLY A 266 -12.09 16.72 2.17
C GLY A 266 -12.10 15.38 1.42
N VAL A 267 -10.93 14.89 1.00
CA VAL A 267 -10.81 13.56 0.37
C VAL A 267 -11.17 12.44 1.36
N ILE A 268 -10.68 12.51 2.60
CA ILE A 268 -11.00 11.52 3.64
C ILE A 268 -12.49 11.50 3.95
N GLN A 269 -13.10 12.67 4.11
CA GLN A 269 -14.52 12.82 4.38
C GLN A 269 -15.37 12.29 3.21
N LYS A 270 -14.99 12.59 1.97
CA LYS A 270 -15.65 12.06 0.76
C LYS A 270 -15.67 10.52 0.74
N ILE A 271 -14.56 9.87 1.10
CA ILE A 271 -14.49 8.40 1.16
C ILE A 271 -15.36 7.86 2.30
N ARG A 272 -15.34 8.52 3.46
CA ARG A 272 -16.14 8.15 4.64
C ARG A 272 -17.64 8.22 4.35
N GLU A 273 -18.10 9.33 3.78
CA GLU A 273 -19.51 9.54 3.41
C GLU A 273 -19.99 8.57 2.33
N ALA A 274 -19.08 8.17 1.43
CA ALA A 274 -19.36 7.16 0.43
C ALA A 274 -19.55 5.74 1.02
N ARG A 275 -19.28 5.55 2.33
CA ARG A 275 -19.33 4.26 3.04
C ARG A 275 -18.50 3.20 2.36
N THR A 276 -17.27 3.56 2.00
CA THR A 276 -16.35 2.67 1.28
C THR A 276 -15.92 1.49 2.15
N ASP A 277 -15.98 0.28 1.59
CA ASP A 277 -15.44 -0.94 2.19
C ASP A 277 -14.03 -1.23 1.66
N VAL A 278 -13.83 -1.07 0.36
CA VAL A 278 -12.57 -1.35 -0.35
C VAL A 278 -12.04 -0.08 -1.01
N LEU A 279 -10.86 0.36 -0.58
CA LEU A 279 -10.18 1.54 -1.09
C LEU A 279 -8.98 1.13 -1.96
N ILE A 280 -9.10 1.36 -3.27
CA ILE A 280 -8.04 1.10 -4.25
C ILE A 280 -7.25 2.38 -4.48
N VAL A 281 -5.95 2.36 -4.17
CA VAL A 281 -5.08 3.55 -4.20
C VAL A 281 -3.98 3.43 -5.24
N GLY A 282 -4.03 4.27 -6.27
CA GLY A 282 -3.05 4.32 -7.37
C GLY A 282 -2.24 5.62 -7.40
N MET A 283 -1.46 5.89 -6.34
CA MET A 283 -0.62 7.12 -6.24
C MET A 283 0.88 6.85 -6.47
N GLY A 284 1.27 5.58 -6.61
CA GLY A 284 2.65 5.17 -6.75
C GLY A 284 3.36 4.98 -5.41
N ASN A 285 4.45 4.23 -5.44
CA ASN A 285 5.27 3.98 -4.25
C ASN A 285 6.26 5.13 -4.01
N PRO A 286 6.55 5.48 -2.75
CA PRO A 286 6.00 4.95 -1.49
C PRO A 286 4.70 5.63 -1.03
N VAL A 287 4.23 6.66 -1.75
CA VAL A 287 3.18 7.58 -1.30
C VAL A 287 1.87 6.85 -1.01
N GLN A 288 1.46 5.90 -1.84
CA GLN A 288 0.18 5.20 -1.68
C GLN A 288 0.11 4.36 -0.40
N GLU A 289 1.17 3.60 -0.07
CA GLU A 289 1.18 2.78 1.14
C GLU A 289 1.23 3.65 2.39
N GLN A 290 2.07 4.71 2.37
CA GLN A 290 2.17 5.63 3.51
C GLN A 290 0.86 6.39 3.72
N TRP A 291 0.16 6.78 2.65
CA TRP A 291 -1.14 7.42 2.76
C TRP A 291 -2.18 6.46 3.35
N LEU A 292 -2.23 5.22 2.87
CA LEU A 292 -3.13 4.19 3.41
C LEU A 292 -2.85 3.93 4.90
N ALA A 293 -1.59 3.72 5.28
CA ALA A 293 -1.21 3.48 6.67
C ALA A 293 -1.60 4.64 7.60
N ARG A 294 -1.57 5.88 7.12
CA ARG A 294 -1.92 7.07 7.92
C ARG A 294 -3.42 7.35 7.96
N HIS A 295 -4.14 7.11 6.86
CA HIS A 295 -5.48 7.67 6.67
C HIS A 295 -6.59 6.63 6.45
N GLN A 296 -6.30 5.37 6.13
CA GLN A 296 -7.33 4.36 5.84
C GLN A 296 -8.34 4.24 7.00
N ALA A 297 -7.87 4.16 8.24
CA ALA A 297 -8.73 4.06 9.41
C ALA A 297 -9.70 5.26 9.52
N GLN A 298 -9.26 6.46 9.14
CA GLN A 298 -10.08 7.68 9.15
C GLN A 298 -11.17 7.64 8.07
N THR A 299 -10.93 6.97 6.94
CA THR A 299 -11.94 6.81 5.88
C THR A 299 -13.04 5.80 6.23
N GLY A 300 -12.81 4.92 7.21
CA GLY A 300 -13.71 3.81 7.53
C GLY A 300 -13.58 2.57 6.64
N ALA A 301 -12.77 2.63 5.57
CA ALA A 301 -12.53 1.50 4.67
C ALA A 301 -11.86 0.31 5.36
N LYS A 302 -12.40 -0.89 5.13
CA LYS A 302 -11.92 -2.15 5.71
C LYS A 302 -10.69 -2.67 4.99
N LEU A 303 -10.65 -2.55 3.66
CA LEU A 303 -9.52 -3.00 2.86
C LEU A 303 -8.89 -1.80 2.14
N GLY A 304 -7.59 -1.59 2.33
CA GLY A 304 -6.79 -0.65 1.55
C GLY A 304 -5.82 -1.40 0.65
N VAL A 305 -5.80 -1.10 -0.64
CA VAL A 305 -4.91 -1.79 -1.60
C VAL A 305 -4.13 -0.75 -2.42
N GLY A 306 -2.81 -0.75 -2.27
CA GLY A 306 -1.93 0.08 -3.09
C GLY A 306 -1.66 -0.57 -4.44
N VAL A 307 -2.14 -0.02 -5.55
CA VAL A 307 -2.11 -0.66 -6.89
C VAL A 307 -1.18 0.00 -7.91
N GLY A 308 -0.54 1.12 -7.54
CA GLY A 308 0.36 1.83 -8.43
C GLY A 308 -0.34 2.28 -9.72
N ALA A 309 0.26 1.96 -10.87
CA ALA A 309 -0.25 2.36 -12.20
C ALA A 309 -1.42 1.51 -12.73
N PHE A 310 -1.99 0.62 -11.90
CA PHE A 310 -3.12 -0.23 -12.31
C PHE A 310 -4.31 0.57 -12.83
N LEU A 311 -4.63 1.71 -12.21
CA LEU A 311 -5.72 2.58 -12.64
C LEU A 311 -5.45 3.15 -14.05
N ASP A 312 -4.22 3.58 -14.33
CA ASP A 312 -3.83 4.08 -15.66
C ASP A 312 -3.96 3.00 -16.75
N PHE A 313 -3.53 1.76 -16.45
CA PHE A 313 -3.72 0.63 -17.37
C PHE A 313 -5.19 0.29 -17.60
N SER A 314 -5.97 0.34 -16.52
CA SER A 314 -7.39 0.02 -16.58
C SER A 314 -8.15 1.05 -17.40
N ALA A 315 -7.86 2.34 -17.22
CA ALA A 315 -8.42 3.44 -17.99
C ALA A 315 -7.93 3.51 -19.45
N GLY A 316 -7.00 2.64 -19.86
CA GLY A 316 -6.47 2.61 -21.23
C GLY A 316 -5.47 3.73 -21.54
N VAL A 317 -4.96 4.44 -20.53
CA VAL A 317 -3.94 5.49 -20.68
C VAL A 317 -2.62 4.87 -21.17
N PHE A 318 -2.29 3.69 -20.64
CA PHE A 318 -1.15 2.90 -21.09
C PHE A 318 -1.62 1.52 -21.55
N PRO A 319 -1.23 1.06 -22.75
CA PRO A 319 -1.48 -0.31 -23.15
C PRO A 319 -0.69 -1.27 -22.26
N ARG A 320 -1.31 -2.36 -21.81
CA ARG A 320 -0.61 -3.47 -21.14
C ARG A 320 0.31 -4.19 -22.14
N ALA A 321 1.36 -4.84 -21.67
CA ALA A 321 2.23 -5.64 -22.54
C ALA A 321 1.44 -6.76 -23.24
N PRO A 322 1.79 -7.17 -24.47
CA PRO A 322 1.21 -8.35 -25.11
C PRO A 322 1.31 -9.61 -24.26
N LEU A 323 0.34 -10.52 -24.38
CA LEU A 323 0.27 -11.75 -23.56
C LEU A 323 1.54 -12.61 -23.63
N TRP A 324 2.19 -12.69 -24.80
CA TRP A 324 3.44 -13.46 -24.95
C TRP A 324 4.57 -12.86 -24.09
N MET A 325 4.66 -11.53 -23.97
CA MET A 325 5.65 -10.85 -23.13
C MET A 325 5.35 -11.06 -21.64
N GLN A 326 4.07 -11.06 -21.26
CA GLN A 326 3.65 -11.35 -19.89
C GLN A 326 4.02 -12.78 -19.51
N LYS A 327 3.72 -13.77 -20.37
CA LYS A 327 4.09 -15.18 -20.18
C LYS A 327 5.60 -15.39 -20.08
N MET A 328 6.38 -14.65 -20.86
CA MET A 328 7.85 -14.65 -20.79
C MET A 328 8.42 -13.86 -19.60
N LYS A 329 7.58 -13.21 -18.77
CA LYS A 329 7.99 -12.37 -17.63
C LYS A 329 8.90 -11.19 -18.03
N ILE A 330 8.79 -10.71 -19.27
CA ILE A 330 9.54 -9.56 -19.82
C ILE A 330 8.68 -8.30 -19.96
N GLU A 331 7.52 -8.25 -19.31
CA GLU A 331 6.66 -7.07 -19.28
C GLU A 331 7.40 -5.81 -18.78
N TRP A 332 8.37 -5.97 -17.87
CA TRP A 332 9.21 -4.87 -17.41
C TRP A 332 9.98 -4.19 -18.56
N LEU A 333 10.42 -4.97 -19.57
CA LEU A 333 11.12 -4.45 -20.74
C LEU A 333 10.16 -3.63 -21.61
N TYR A 334 8.95 -4.13 -21.84
CA TYR A 334 7.90 -3.39 -22.53
C TYR A 334 7.62 -2.06 -21.83
N ARG A 335 7.43 -2.07 -20.51
CA ARG A 335 7.19 -0.86 -19.72
C ARG A 335 8.37 0.12 -19.81
N MET A 336 9.60 -0.37 -19.77
CA MET A 336 10.79 0.46 -19.94
C MET A 336 10.83 1.15 -21.30
N THR A 337 10.40 0.50 -22.38
CA THR A 337 10.32 1.17 -23.71
C THR A 337 9.27 2.29 -23.75
N ARG A 338 8.19 2.17 -22.97
CA ARG A 338 7.12 3.18 -22.90
C ARG A 338 7.44 4.32 -21.95
N GLU A 339 8.16 4.05 -20.87
CA GLU A 339 8.51 5.03 -19.84
C GLU A 339 10.01 5.02 -19.52
N PRO A 340 10.89 5.22 -20.53
CA PRO A 340 12.32 4.99 -20.38
C PRO A 340 12.91 5.87 -19.29
N LYS A 341 12.60 7.18 -19.29
CA LYS A 341 13.10 8.16 -18.31
C LYS A 341 12.78 7.78 -16.86
N ARG A 342 11.63 7.16 -16.61
CA ARG A 342 11.16 6.78 -15.27
C ARG A 342 11.71 5.41 -14.84
N LEU A 343 11.72 4.43 -15.73
CA LEU A 343 11.92 3.03 -15.35
C LEU A 343 13.34 2.49 -15.58
N TRP A 344 14.19 3.17 -16.36
CA TRP A 344 15.55 2.68 -16.64
C TRP A 344 16.39 2.52 -15.36
N LYS A 345 16.36 3.51 -14.45
CA LYS A 345 17.09 3.44 -13.17
C LYS A 345 16.56 2.29 -12.31
N ARG A 346 15.23 2.15 -12.26
CA ARG A 346 14.55 1.12 -11.47
C ARG A 346 14.96 -0.29 -11.87
N TYR A 347 15.08 -0.55 -13.17
CA TYR A 347 15.39 -1.89 -13.66
C TYR A 347 16.90 -2.16 -13.81
N LEU A 348 17.66 -1.21 -14.33
CA LEU A 348 19.08 -1.44 -14.65
C LEU A 348 20.02 -1.14 -13.48
N ILE A 349 19.58 -0.34 -12.50
CA ILE A 349 20.41 0.03 -11.35
C ILE A 349 19.83 -0.56 -10.06
N GLU A 350 18.57 -0.25 -9.77
CA GLU A 350 17.99 -0.59 -8.46
C GLU A 350 17.73 -2.08 -8.30
N ALA A 351 17.27 -2.79 -9.34
CA ALA A 351 17.06 -4.23 -9.23
C ALA A 351 18.37 -5.04 -8.97
N PRO A 352 19.50 -4.76 -9.65
CA PRO A 352 20.78 -5.36 -9.30
C PRO A 352 21.26 -4.99 -7.88
N VAL A 353 21.13 -3.72 -7.49
CA VAL A 353 21.50 -3.24 -6.14
C VAL A 353 20.68 -3.96 -5.07
N PHE A 354 19.37 -4.09 -5.29
CA PHE A 354 18.45 -4.84 -4.43
C PHE A 354 18.91 -6.30 -4.26
N LEU A 355 19.20 -7.01 -5.35
CA LEU A 355 19.65 -8.40 -5.27
C LEU A 355 20.99 -8.53 -4.54
N ALA A 356 21.90 -7.57 -4.72
CA ALA A 356 23.16 -7.51 -3.98
C ALA A 356 22.92 -7.27 -2.47
N HIS A 357 22.02 -6.36 -2.10
CA HIS A 357 21.63 -6.15 -0.71
C HIS A 357 21.03 -7.41 -0.08
N VAL A 358 20.17 -8.13 -0.79
CA VAL A 358 19.61 -9.43 -0.33
C VAL A 358 20.73 -10.44 -0.11
N ALA A 359 21.65 -10.60 -1.06
CA ALA A 359 22.77 -11.53 -0.92
C ALA A 359 23.69 -11.19 0.27
N LEU A 360 23.96 -9.89 0.47
CA LEU A 360 24.75 -9.40 1.61
C LEU A 360 24.03 -9.63 2.95
N ASP A 361 22.72 -9.42 3.01
CA ASP A 361 21.91 -9.69 4.21
C ASP A 361 21.97 -11.18 4.60
N VAL A 362 21.75 -12.07 3.62
CA VAL A 362 21.85 -13.52 3.82
C VAL A 362 23.24 -13.93 4.30
N TRP A 363 24.30 -13.38 3.69
CA TRP A 363 25.68 -13.64 4.09
C TRP A 363 25.96 -13.18 5.53
N LYS A 364 25.53 -11.97 5.91
CA LYS A 364 25.68 -11.43 7.27
C LYS A 364 24.94 -12.31 8.29
N LYS A 365 23.71 -12.72 7.99
CA LYS A 365 22.90 -13.59 8.87
C LYS A 365 23.55 -14.97 9.07
N LYS A 366 24.05 -15.59 8.00
CA LYS A 366 24.80 -16.86 8.08
C LYS A 366 26.09 -16.74 8.92
N ARG A 367 26.82 -15.63 8.79
CA ARG A 367 28.03 -15.39 9.60
C ARG A 367 27.71 -15.21 11.09
N ARG A 368 26.61 -14.52 11.43
CA ARG A 368 26.15 -14.36 12.82
C ARG A 368 25.64 -15.66 13.43
N ALA A 369 25.06 -16.55 12.61
CA ALA A 369 24.53 -17.84 13.06
C ALA A 369 25.60 -18.93 13.26
N LYS A 370 26.85 -18.72 12.79
CA LYS A 370 27.93 -19.67 13.02
C LYS A 370 28.45 -19.47 14.46
N PRO A 371 28.34 -20.46 15.36
CA PRO A 371 28.83 -20.32 16.73
C PRO A 371 30.33 -20.02 16.71
N ALA A 372 30.78 -19.13 17.61
CA ALA A 372 32.20 -18.95 17.87
C ALA A 372 32.78 -20.32 18.24
N SER A 373 33.80 -20.76 17.52
CA SER A 373 34.53 -22.00 17.81
C SER A 373 34.97 -21.98 19.28
N PRO A 374 34.74 -23.06 20.06
CA PRO A 374 35.25 -23.15 21.41
C PRO A 374 36.78 -23.03 21.34
N GLN A 375 37.34 -22.09 22.11
CA GLN A 375 38.78 -21.94 22.29
C GLN A 375 39.31 -23.02 23.23
#